data_AF-A0A0D2U558-F1
#
_entry.id   AF-A0A0D2U558-F1
#
_cell.length_a   1.000
_cell.length_b   1.000
_cell.length_c   1.000
_cell.angle_alpha   90.00
_cell.angle_beta   90.00
_cell.angle_gamma   90.00
#
_symmetry.space_group_name_H-M   'P 1'
#
loop_
_entity.id
_entity.type
_entity.pdbx_description
1 polymer ?
#
loop_
_entity_poly.entity_id
_entity_poly.type
_entity_poly.pdbx_seq_one_letter_code
_entity_poly.pdbx_strand_id
1 'polypeptide(L)'
;MSPKCLLDSPFIWGDTDKCRFLINVDYLLKRGVFELNNFNYSLDKCLDENLSNWVHALYNKPVLYKVNDYSRKSYELLSAAAVVRFCSNIFQHYNEYADECGERKIGKIRIVRKLSEALPNLFVDLFDGYINHAYCLEELYEPDVHEAVY
;
A
#
# COMPACT_ATOMS: atom_id res chain seq x y z
N MET A 1 1.48 24.14 6.65
CA MET A 1 0.64 22.97 7.00
C MET A 1 -0.20 23.28 8.23
N SER A 2 -1.49 22.94 8.22
CA SER A 2 -2.36 23.08 9.40
C SER A 2 -2.22 21.85 10.30
N PRO A 3 -2.18 21.98 11.64
CA PRO A 3 -2.18 20.81 12.55
C PRO A 3 -3.35 19.84 12.31
N LYS A 4 -4.42 20.29 11.64
CA LYS A 4 -5.56 19.46 11.27
C LYS A 4 -5.18 18.30 10.32
N CYS A 5 -4.16 18.43 9.48
CA CYS A 5 -3.75 17.34 8.59
C CYS A 5 -3.19 16.13 9.35
N LEU A 6 -2.75 16.31 10.61
CA LEU A 6 -2.35 15.20 11.48
C LEU A 6 -3.54 14.31 11.88
N LEU A 7 -4.77 14.84 11.82
CA LEU A 7 -5.99 14.07 12.04
C LEU A 7 -6.34 13.18 10.85
N ASP A 8 -5.75 13.41 9.67
CA ASP A 8 -5.92 12.52 8.53
C ASP A 8 -4.89 11.39 8.52
N SER A 9 -3.95 11.41 9.47
CA SER A 9 -2.83 10.48 9.52
C SER A 9 -3.27 9.03 9.82
N PRO A 10 -2.67 8.03 9.14
CA PRO A 10 -2.89 6.61 9.43
C PRO A 10 -2.58 6.17 10.87
N PHE A 11 -1.86 6.99 11.65
CA PHE A 11 -1.61 6.73 13.07
C PHE A 11 -2.90 6.64 13.89
N ILE A 12 -3.93 7.41 13.56
CA ILE A 12 -5.19 7.40 14.30
C ILE A 12 -6.26 6.48 13.69
N TRP A 13 -5.98 5.90 12.53
CA TRP A 13 -6.93 5.05 11.81
C TRP A 13 -7.19 3.73 12.55
N GLY A 14 -8.46 3.34 12.60
CA GLY A 14 -8.82 2.00 13.02
C GLY A 14 -8.46 0.95 11.96
N ASP A 15 -8.44 -0.32 12.35
CA ASP A 15 -8.16 -1.44 11.43
C ASP A 15 -9.13 -1.48 10.23
N THR A 16 -10.36 -1.00 10.43
CA THR A 16 -11.38 -0.92 9.38
C THR A 16 -11.01 0.13 8.33
N ASP A 17 -10.51 1.29 8.76
CA ASP A 17 -10.11 2.38 7.86
C ASP A 17 -8.87 1.96 7.06
N LYS A 18 -7.90 1.36 7.75
CA LYS A 18 -6.72 0.71 7.14
C LYS A 18 -7.10 -0.35 6.10
N CYS A 19 -8.08 -1.20 6.42
CA CYS A 19 -8.58 -2.19 5.48
C CYS A 19 -9.19 -1.55 4.22
N ARG A 20 -10.02 -0.52 4.41
CA ARG A 20 -10.67 0.21 3.29
C ARG A 20 -9.64 0.94 2.44
N PHE A 21 -8.66 1.57 3.07
CA PHE A 21 -7.57 2.26 2.38
C PHE A 21 -6.86 1.32 1.41
N LEU A 22 -6.38 0.15 1.87
CA LEU A 22 -5.69 -0.80 1.00
C LEU A 22 -6.55 -1.29 -0.16
N ILE A 23 -7.82 -1.60 0.09
CA ILE A 23 -8.77 -2.03 -0.96
C ILE A 23 -8.95 -0.92 -2.01
N ASN A 24 -9.08 0.33 -1.56
CA ASN A 24 -9.27 1.47 -2.45
C ASN A 24 -8.02 1.74 -3.29
N VAL A 25 -6.82 1.73 -2.70
CA VAL A 25 -5.57 1.96 -3.43
C VAL A 25 -5.36 0.86 -4.49
N ASP A 26 -5.58 -0.41 -4.12
CA ASP A 26 -5.51 -1.53 -5.08
C ASP A 26 -6.52 -1.38 -6.22
N TYR A 27 -7.76 -1.00 -5.92
CA TYR A 27 -8.79 -0.75 -6.92
C TYR A 27 -8.37 0.35 -7.91
N LEU A 28 -7.83 1.47 -7.41
CA LEU A 28 -7.37 2.59 -8.24
C LEU A 28 -6.19 2.20 -9.12
N LEU A 29 -5.25 1.41 -8.61
CA LEU A 29 -4.14 0.85 -9.39
C LEU A 29 -4.63 -0.09 -10.49
N LYS A 30 -5.56 -0.99 -10.19
CA LYS A 30 -6.15 -1.92 -11.18
C LYS A 30 -6.91 -1.21 -12.29
N ARG A 31 -7.51 -0.05 -11.97
CA ARG A 31 -8.24 0.79 -12.93
C ARG A 31 -7.32 1.68 -13.78
N GLY A 32 -6.01 1.69 -13.50
CA GLY A 32 -5.07 2.57 -14.18
C GLY A 32 -5.32 4.05 -13.90
N VAL A 33 -6.00 4.37 -12.78
CA VAL A 33 -6.21 5.78 -12.36
C VAL A 33 -4.86 6.40 -12.00
N PHE A 34 -3.98 5.60 -11.41
CA PHE A 34 -2.57 5.95 -11.23
C PHE A 34 -1.74 5.33 -12.35
N GLU A 35 -0.96 6.17 -13.04
CA GLU A 35 0.08 5.68 -13.92
C GLU A 35 1.15 5.01 -13.05
N LEU A 36 1.38 3.71 -13.29
CA LEU A 36 2.12 2.84 -12.38
C LEU A 36 3.55 3.32 -12.14
N ASN A 37 4.21 3.87 -13.17
CA ASN A 37 5.59 4.33 -13.06
C ASN A 37 5.68 5.61 -12.22
N ASN A 38 4.78 6.57 -12.43
CA ASN A 38 4.68 7.78 -11.62
C ASN A 38 4.31 7.45 -10.17
N PHE A 39 3.40 6.50 -9.94
CA PHE A 39 3.05 6.05 -8.60
C PHE A 39 4.23 5.38 -7.89
N ASN A 40 4.96 4.52 -8.60
CA ASN A 40 6.20 3.93 -8.09
C ASN A 40 7.24 4.98 -7.77
N TYR A 41 7.46 5.97 -8.64
CA TYR A 41 8.40 7.05 -8.40
C TYR A 41 8.04 7.90 -7.18
N SER A 42 6.76 8.26 -7.04
CA SER A 42 6.27 9.02 -5.88
C SER A 42 6.44 8.24 -4.59
N LEU A 43 6.20 6.93 -4.61
CA LEU A 43 6.41 6.09 -3.45
C LEU A 43 7.90 5.87 -3.17
N ASP A 44 8.74 5.57 -4.15
CA ASP A 44 10.18 5.33 -3.93
C ASP A 44 10.88 6.55 -3.31
N LYS A 45 10.39 7.77 -3.58
CA LYS A 45 10.84 9.00 -2.92
C LYS A 45 10.45 9.11 -1.44
N CYS A 46 9.37 8.44 -1.04
CA CYS A 46 8.76 8.54 0.28
C CYS A 46 8.97 7.30 1.14
N LEU A 47 9.23 6.16 0.50
CA LEU A 47 9.57 4.93 1.17
C LEU A 47 10.92 5.10 1.83
N ASP A 48 10.89 5.26 3.15
CA ASP A 48 12.04 5.08 4.00
C ASP A 48 12.65 3.69 3.75
N GLU A 49 13.95 3.49 4.02
CA GLU A 49 14.68 2.23 3.73
C GLU A 49 13.97 0.97 4.29
N ASN A 50 13.08 1.14 5.27
CA ASN A 50 12.25 0.11 5.88
C ASN A 50 11.36 -0.67 4.90
N LEU A 51 10.73 -0.03 3.92
CA LEU A 51 9.90 -0.74 2.92
C LEU A 51 10.71 -1.31 1.77
N SER A 52 12.01 -1.03 1.66
CA SER A 52 12.89 -1.71 0.69
C SER A 52 13.12 -3.18 1.05
N ASN A 53 13.07 -3.53 2.35
CA ASN A 53 13.33 -4.88 2.88
C ASN A 53 12.09 -5.55 3.49
N TRP A 54 10.88 -5.09 3.16
CA TRP A 54 9.62 -5.59 3.73
C TRP A 54 9.46 -7.12 3.63
N VAL A 55 10.01 -7.75 2.59
CA VAL A 55 10.01 -9.21 2.42
C VAL A 55 10.71 -9.93 3.58
N HIS A 56 11.80 -9.37 4.11
CA HIS A 56 12.53 -9.97 5.24
C HIS A 56 11.70 -9.94 6.53
N ALA A 57 10.92 -8.87 6.73
CA ALA A 57 9.97 -8.76 7.84
C ALA A 57 8.89 -9.87 7.82
N LEU A 58 8.66 -10.49 6.66
CA LEU A 58 7.69 -11.58 6.51
C LEU A 58 8.25 -12.96 6.87
N TYR A 59 9.57 -13.18 6.96
CA TYR A 59 10.14 -14.53 7.15
C TYR A 59 9.60 -15.26 8.38
N ASN A 60 9.27 -14.53 9.44
CA ASN A 60 8.68 -15.10 10.67
C ASN A 60 7.14 -15.06 10.69
N LYS A 61 6.50 -14.80 9.54
CA LYS A 61 5.05 -14.70 9.37
C LYS A 61 4.61 -15.68 8.26
N PRO A 62 4.38 -16.96 8.58
CA PRO A 62 4.28 -18.06 7.60
C PRO A 62 3.28 -17.80 6.47
N VAL A 63 2.04 -17.43 6.80
CA VAL A 63 1.00 -17.18 5.78
C VAL A 63 1.34 -15.95 4.94
N LEU A 64 1.82 -14.87 5.57
CA LEU A 64 2.18 -13.64 4.84
C LEU A 64 3.32 -13.90 3.85
N TYR A 65 4.35 -14.63 4.30
CA TYR A 65 5.47 -15.01 3.47
C TYR A 65 5.05 -15.91 2.32
N LYS A 66 4.18 -16.89 2.56
CA LYS A 66 3.70 -17.81 1.54
C LYS A 66 2.90 -17.13 0.44
N VAL A 67 2.02 -16.19 0.80
CA VAL A 67 1.31 -15.36 -0.18
C VAL A 67 2.27 -14.48 -0.98
N ASN A 68 3.31 -13.92 -0.34
CA ASN A 68 4.35 -13.21 -1.06
C ASN A 68 5.08 -14.11 -2.05
N ASP A 69 5.52 -15.31 -1.64
CA ASP A 69 6.22 -16.26 -2.51
C ASP A 69 5.40 -16.69 -3.74
N TYR A 70 4.09 -16.91 -3.55
CA TYR A 70 3.16 -17.11 -4.66
C TYR A 70 3.13 -15.91 -5.61
N SER A 71 3.06 -14.69 -5.06
CA SER A 71 3.00 -13.44 -5.81
C SER A 71 4.32 -13.13 -6.55
N ARG A 72 5.48 -13.52 -5.99
CA ARG A 72 6.82 -13.33 -6.58
C ARG A 72 6.96 -13.93 -7.97
N LYS A 73 6.26 -15.03 -8.25
CA LYS A 73 6.31 -15.70 -9.56
C LYS A 73 5.64 -14.89 -10.68
N SER A 74 4.92 -13.82 -10.32
CA SER A 74 4.08 -13.07 -11.25
C SER A 74 4.57 -11.63 -11.51
N TYR A 75 5.57 -11.09 -10.79
CA TYR A 75 5.92 -9.65 -10.87
C TYR A 75 7.42 -9.35 -10.63
N GLU A 76 7.95 -8.34 -11.32
CA GLU A 76 9.24 -7.71 -11.00
C GLU A 76 9.15 -7.01 -9.63
N LEU A 77 10.14 -7.31 -8.78
CA LEU A 77 9.94 -7.46 -7.34
C LEU A 77 10.36 -6.26 -6.46
N LEU A 78 10.64 -5.11 -7.04
CA LEU A 78 11.33 -4.03 -6.34
C LEU A 78 10.67 -2.66 -6.52
N SER A 79 9.34 -2.61 -6.65
CA SER A 79 8.61 -1.34 -6.72
C SER A 79 7.59 -1.21 -5.59
N ALA A 80 7.31 0.02 -5.19
CA ALA A 80 6.33 0.30 -4.15
C ALA A 80 4.90 -0.21 -4.46
N ALA A 81 4.49 -0.24 -5.74
CA ALA A 81 3.23 -0.86 -6.14
C ALA A 81 3.18 -2.37 -5.84
N ALA A 82 4.34 -3.03 -5.73
CA ALA A 82 4.41 -4.44 -5.31
C ALA A 82 3.89 -4.62 -3.87
N VAL A 83 4.08 -3.64 -2.99
CA VAL A 83 3.60 -3.68 -1.60
C VAL A 83 2.07 -3.58 -1.55
N VAL A 84 1.47 -2.68 -2.33
CA VAL A 84 0.01 -2.57 -2.43
C VAL A 84 -0.60 -3.84 -3.01
N ARG A 85 -0.01 -4.38 -4.09
CA ARG A 85 -0.44 -5.63 -4.71
C ARG A 85 -0.29 -6.81 -3.76
N PHE A 86 0.81 -6.88 -3.01
CA PHE A 86 0.99 -7.86 -1.95
C PHE A 86 -0.14 -7.79 -0.92
N CYS A 87 -0.46 -6.60 -0.42
CA CYS A 87 -1.55 -6.40 0.54
C CYS A 87 -2.91 -6.85 -0.03
N SER A 88 -3.18 -6.56 -1.30
CA SER A 88 -4.38 -7.08 -2.00
C SER A 88 -4.39 -8.60 -2.06
N ASN A 89 -3.28 -9.21 -2.48
CA ASN A 89 -3.17 -10.67 -2.58
C ASN A 89 -3.33 -11.35 -1.23
N ILE A 90 -2.85 -10.73 -0.16
CA ILE A 90 -3.05 -11.20 1.21
C ILE A 90 -4.53 -11.27 1.55
N PHE A 91 -5.34 -10.26 1.23
CA PHE A 91 -6.77 -10.33 1.48
C PHE A 91 -7.50 -11.43 0.71
N GLN A 92 -6.99 -11.79 -0.46
CA GLN A 92 -7.56 -12.83 -1.31
C GLN A 92 -7.12 -14.23 -0.87
N HIS A 93 -5.83 -14.42 -0.61
CA HIS A 93 -5.21 -15.74 -0.51
C HIS A 93 -4.81 -16.16 0.91
N TYR A 94 -4.91 -15.28 1.92
CA TYR A 94 -4.53 -15.63 3.29
C TYR A 94 -5.20 -16.92 3.77
N ASN A 95 -6.53 -17.00 3.61
CA ASN A 95 -7.30 -18.13 4.10
C ASN A 95 -7.12 -19.40 3.26
N GLU A 96 -6.60 -19.29 2.04
CA GLU A 96 -6.25 -20.44 1.20
C GLU A 96 -4.99 -21.12 1.76
N TYR A 97 -3.99 -20.32 2.15
CA TYR A 97 -2.73 -20.83 2.69
C TYR A 97 -2.71 -21.01 4.22
N ALA A 98 -3.73 -20.54 4.93
CA ALA A 98 -3.81 -20.64 6.38
C ALA A 98 -3.64 -22.09 6.87
N ASP A 99 -4.39 -23.02 6.27
CA ASP A 99 -4.36 -24.44 6.66
C ASP A 99 -2.98 -25.06 6.42
N GLU A 100 -2.35 -24.77 5.27
CA GLU A 100 -1.01 -25.26 4.92
C GLU A 100 0.10 -24.70 5.83
N CYS A 101 -0.13 -23.54 6.42
CA CYS A 101 0.78 -22.90 7.37
C CYS A 101 0.46 -23.22 8.84
N GLY A 102 -0.53 -24.08 9.11
CA GLY A 102 -0.96 -24.39 10.47
C GLY A 102 -1.62 -23.22 11.20
N GLU A 103 -2.10 -22.22 10.46
CA GLU A 103 -2.78 -21.04 10.99
C GLU A 103 -4.29 -21.13 10.84
N ARG A 104 -5.03 -20.41 11.69
CA ARG A 104 -6.49 -20.32 11.59
C ARG A 104 -6.88 -19.34 10.49
N LYS A 105 -7.96 -19.65 9.77
CA LYS A 105 -8.64 -18.71 8.87
C LYS A 105 -9.17 -17.52 9.68
N ILE A 106 -9.01 -16.32 9.14
CA ILE A 106 -9.37 -15.06 9.79
C ILE A 106 -10.03 -14.08 8.82
N GLY A 107 -10.75 -13.12 9.37
CA GLY A 107 -11.35 -12.02 8.60
C GLY A 107 -10.34 -10.91 8.27
N LYS A 108 -10.67 -10.09 7.27
CA LYS A 108 -9.80 -8.99 6.76
C LYS A 108 -9.27 -8.05 7.83
N ILE A 109 -10.07 -7.72 8.84
CA ILE A 109 -9.64 -6.86 9.96
C ILE A 109 -8.47 -7.48 10.74
N ARG A 110 -8.51 -8.79 11.01
CA ARG A 110 -7.41 -9.50 11.69
C ARG A 110 -6.19 -9.66 10.77
N ILE A 111 -6.42 -9.77 9.46
CA ILE A 111 -5.35 -9.75 8.46
C ILE A 111 -4.63 -8.40 8.48
N VAL A 112 -5.37 -7.28 8.53
CA VAL A 112 -4.79 -5.93 8.69
C VAL A 112 -3.92 -5.83 9.93
N ARG A 113 -4.37 -6.35 11.08
CA ARG A 113 -3.56 -6.38 12.30
C ARG A 113 -2.25 -7.12 12.10
N LYS A 114 -2.28 -8.31 11.50
CA LYS A 114 -1.08 -9.09 11.19
C LYS A 114 -0.14 -8.35 10.23
N LEU A 115 -0.68 -7.62 9.26
CA LEU A 115 0.11 -6.76 8.37
C LEU A 115 0.74 -5.60 9.15
N SER A 116 0.00 -4.90 10.01
CA SER A 116 0.54 -3.84 10.87
C SER A 116 1.61 -4.34 11.85
N GLU A 117 1.46 -5.55 12.38
CA GLU A 117 2.48 -6.16 13.24
C GLU A 117 3.75 -6.55 12.46
N ALA A 118 3.61 -7.00 11.22
CA ALA A 118 4.73 -7.38 10.37
C ALA A 118 5.44 -6.17 9.76
N LEU A 119 4.68 -5.13 9.43
CA LEU A 119 5.13 -3.91 8.75
C LEU A 119 4.55 -2.68 9.47
N PRO A 120 5.17 -2.22 10.57
CA PRO A 120 4.61 -1.18 11.44
C PRO A 120 4.30 0.15 10.73
N ASN A 121 5.12 0.54 9.76
CA ASN A 121 4.98 1.81 9.03
C ASN A 121 4.18 1.69 7.73
N LEU A 122 3.72 0.47 7.36
CA LEU A 122 3.07 0.19 6.07
C LEU A 122 2.03 1.24 5.67
N PHE A 123 1.13 1.59 6.60
CA PHE A 123 0.02 2.48 6.29
C PHE A 123 0.45 3.94 6.18
N VAL A 124 1.44 4.36 6.98
CA VAL A 124 1.99 5.72 6.93
C VAL A 124 2.74 5.90 5.62
N ASP A 125 3.63 4.96 5.29
CA ASP A 125 4.46 5.05 4.09
C ASP A 125 3.61 4.99 2.80
N LEU A 126 2.57 4.14 2.77
CA LEU A 126 1.62 4.10 1.65
C LEU A 126 0.77 5.36 1.55
N PHE A 127 0.36 5.94 2.67
CA PHE A 127 -0.41 7.18 2.69
C PHE A 127 0.43 8.36 2.21
N ASP A 128 1.66 8.49 2.71
CA ASP A 128 2.57 9.57 2.31
C ASP A 128 2.91 9.46 0.82
N GLY A 129 3.20 8.25 0.31
CA GLY A 129 3.42 8.07 -1.12
C GLY A 129 2.17 8.37 -1.96
N TYR A 130 0.97 8.07 -1.46
CA TYR A 130 -0.28 8.44 -2.12
C TYR A 130 -0.48 9.97 -2.17
N ILE A 131 -0.26 10.67 -1.05
CA ILE A 131 -0.35 12.14 -0.99
C ILE A 131 0.68 12.77 -1.94
N ASN A 132 1.92 12.28 -1.93
CA ASN A 132 2.96 12.79 -2.83
C ASN A 132 2.64 12.50 -4.30
N HIS A 133 2.03 11.36 -4.62
CA HIS A 133 1.55 11.09 -5.98
C HIS A 133 0.45 12.07 -6.41
N ALA A 134 -0.53 12.31 -5.54
CA ALA A 134 -1.60 13.28 -5.80
C ALA A 134 -1.04 14.70 -5.99
N TYR A 135 -0.07 15.11 -5.16
CA TYR A 135 0.58 16.41 -5.25
C TYR A 135 1.45 16.54 -6.52
N CYS A 136 2.23 15.52 -6.87
CA CYS A 136 2.98 15.51 -8.14
C CYS A 136 2.06 15.56 -9.36
N LEU A 137 0.86 14.98 -9.30
CA LEU A 137 -0.15 15.13 -10.34
C LEU A 137 -0.66 16.58 -10.42
N GLU A 138 -0.90 17.25 -9.29
CA GLU A 138 -1.31 18.66 -9.29
C GLU A 138 -0.23 19.58 -9.89
N GLU A 139 1.05 19.34 -9.62
CA GLU A 139 2.16 20.09 -10.25
C GLU A 139 2.30 19.81 -11.75
N LEU A 140 1.96 18.59 -12.21
CA LEU A 140 1.96 18.22 -13.64
C LEU A 140 0.73 18.78 -14.40
N TYR A 141 -0.33 19.14 -13.68
CA TYR A 141 -1.56 19.72 -14.20
C TYR A 141 -1.79 21.13 -13.65
N GLU A 142 -0.74 21.95 -13.50
CA GLU A 142 -0.96 23.40 -13.40
C GLU A 142 -1.84 23.82 -14.59
N PRO A 143 -3.00 24.48 -14.35
CA PRO A 143 -3.81 24.95 -15.45
C PRO A 143 -2.95 25.96 -16.22
N ASP A 144 -2.76 25.71 -17.53
CA ASP A 144 -2.16 26.68 -18.44
C ASP A 144 -2.79 28.05 -18.14
N VAL A 145 -2.01 28.97 -17.56
CA VAL A 145 -2.45 30.33 -17.21
C VAL A 145 -2.55 31.19 -18.47
N HIS A 146 -2.96 30.59 -19.58
CA HIS A 146 -3.05 31.19 -20.90
C HIS A 146 -4.41 30.92 -21.54
N GLU A 147 -5.50 31.16 -20.82
CA GLU A 147 -6.79 31.44 -21.46
C GLU A 147 -7.69 32.31 -20.56
N ALA A 148 -7.12 33.42 -20.07
CA ALA A 148 -7.90 34.57 -19.62
C ALA A 148 -7.70 35.72 -20.62
N VAL A 149 -8.31 35.58 -21.80
CA VAL A 149 -8.65 36.71 -22.66
C VAL A 149 -10.12 36.58 -22.97
N TYR A 150 -10.96 37.30 -22.23
CA TYR A 150 -12.09 38.10 -22.74
C TYR A 150 -12.50 39.12 -21.68
#